data_AF-A0A8T7EUR9-F1
#
_entry.id   AF-A0A8T7EUR9-F1
#
_cell.length_a   1.000
_cell.length_b   1.000
_cell.length_c   1.000
_cell.angle_alpha   90.00
_cell.angle_beta   90.00
_cell.angle_gamma   90.00
#
_symmetry.space_group_name_H-M   'P 1'
#
loop_
_entity.id
_entity.type
_entity.pdbx_description
1 polymer ?
#
loop_
_entity_poly.entity_id
_entity_poly.type
_entity_poly.pdbx_seq_one_letter_code
_entity_poly.pdbx_strand_id
1 'polypeptide(L)'
;MVEVADRDEARVQSERLRQLAEKYGLTEDKFQVPEVVFRGTEEMQRGFLQALFTADGGVQQTIHKATVVRLASSHLALLEQVQILLANFGIVTRLYANRREAQQRMMPDGHGGQKLYDVKAQHELAIAKQNVVRFQEEIGFLLERKNQSLRERLSDCKVGPRAERFLWFMSSPLHRMAKRPSTI
;
A
#
# COMPACT_ATOMS: atom_id res chain seq x y z
N MET A 1 -0.93 23.69 -21.26
CA MET A 1 0.24 22.83 -21.53
C MET A 1 1.45 23.69 -21.30
N VAL A 2 2.39 23.24 -20.48
CA VAL A 2 3.62 23.99 -20.18
C VAL A 2 4.79 23.17 -20.74
N GLU A 3 5.52 23.76 -21.68
CA GLU A 3 6.76 23.18 -22.20
C GLU A 3 7.89 23.42 -21.20
N VAL A 4 8.70 22.40 -20.95
CA VAL A 4 9.90 22.49 -20.11
C VAL A 4 11.08 22.59 -21.06
N ALA A 5 11.65 23.80 -21.23
CA ALA A 5 12.60 24.13 -22.30
C ALA A 5 13.84 23.21 -22.41
N ASP A 6 14.18 22.47 -21.36
CA ASP A 6 15.36 21.59 -21.31
C ASP A 6 15.04 20.08 -21.37
N ARG A 7 13.78 19.69 -21.61
CA ARG A 7 13.34 18.28 -21.70
C ARG A 7 12.28 18.10 -22.77
N ASP A 8 12.32 16.96 -23.48
CA ASP A 8 11.21 16.52 -24.34
C ASP A 8 10.02 16.05 -23.49
N GLU A 9 9.46 16.99 -22.71
CA GLU A 9 8.43 16.78 -21.69
C GLU A 9 7.32 17.80 -21.87
N ALA A 10 6.10 17.31 -22.09
CA ALA A 10 4.90 18.13 -22.03
C ALA A 10 4.20 17.99 -20.67
N ARG A 11 3.98 19.10 -19.96
CA ARG A 11 3.20 19.10 -18.72
C ARG A 11 1.76 19.53 -18.96
N VAL A 12 0.84 18.71 -18.48
CA VAL A 12 -0.59 19.04 -18.41
C VAL A 12 -0.90 19.57 -17.01
N GLN A 13 -1.44 20.78 -16.94
CA GLN A 13 -1.90 21.40 -15.71
C GLN A 13 -3.43 21.52 -15.76
N SER A 14 -4.09 21.19 -14.64
CA SER A 14 -5.54 21.30 -14.51
C SER A 14 -5.88 21.96 -13.19
N GLU A 15 -6.34 23.20 -13.28
CA GLU A 15 -6.77 23.98 -12.12
C GLU A 15 -7.96 23.32 -11.41
N ARG A 16 -8.90 22.75 -12.17
CA ARG A 16 -10.05 22.02 -11.61
C ARG A 16 -9.61 20.79 -10.81
N LEU A 17 -8.63 20.04 -11.32
CA LEU A 17 -8.09 18.88 -10.61
C LEU A 17 -7.34 19.31 -9.35
N ARG A 18 -6.55 20.39 -9.43
CA ARG A 18 -5.83 20.96 -8.28
C ARG A 18 -6.80 21.34 -7.17
N GLN A 19 -7.84 22.13 -7.48
CA GLN A 19 -8.86 22.54 -6.49
C GLN A 19 -9.57 21.34 -5.87
N LEU A 20 -9.85 20.30 -6.65
CA LEU A 20 -10.44 19.06 -6.13
C LEU A 20 -9.47 18.34 -5.19
N ALA A 21 -8.20 18.21 -5.56
CA ALA A 21 -7.18 17.60 -4.72
C ALA A 21 -6.99 18.37 -3.41
N GLU A 22 -6.95 19.71 -3.46
CA GLU A 22 -6.86 20.57 -2.27
C GLU A 22 -8.05 20.38 -1.34
N LYS A 23 -9.27 20.37 -1.90
CA LYS A 23 -10.51 20.15 -1.14
C LYS A 23 -10.47 18.85 -0.32
N TYR A 24 -9.80 17.82 -0.83
CA TYR A 24 -9.67 16.52 -0.16
C TYR A 24 -8.32 16.27 0.49
N GLY A 25 -7.45 17.29 0.62
CA GLY A 25 -6.17 17.19 1.32
C GLY A 25 -5.11 16.33 0.60
N LEU A 26 -5.16 16.25 -0.73
CA LEU A 26 -4.28 15.43 -1.57
C LEU A 26 -3.12 16.21 -2.21
N THR A 27 -2.82 17.43 -1.74
CA THR A 27 -1.76 18.28 -2.30
C THR A 27 -0.46 18.25 -1.52
N GLU A 28 -0.48 18.66 -0.26
CA GLU A 28 0.73 18.90 0.54
C GLU A 28 1.51 17.61 0.84
N ASP A 29 0.80 16.57 1.30
CA ASP A 29 1.36 15.25 1.51
C ASP A 29 0.55 14.20 0.76
N LYS A 30 1.15 13.68 -0.29
CA LYS A 30 0.60 12.62 -1.14
C LYS A 30 0.92 11.21 -0.63
N PHE A 31 1.70 11.08 0.45
CA PHE A 31 2.14 9.82 1.02
C PHE A 31 1.37 9.46 2.29
N GLN A 32 0.10 9.88 2.35
CA GLN A 32 -0.83 9.56 3.42
C GLN A 32 -2.23 9.28 2.85
N VAL A 33 -3.04 8.59 3.63
CA VAL A 33 -4.49 8.54 3.45
C VAL A 33 -5.07 9.82 4.06
N PRO A 34 -5.76 10.68 3.28
CA PRO A 34 -6.36 11.89 3.82
C PRO A 34 -7.41 11.57 4.89
N GLU A 35 -7.51 12.42 5.92
CA GLU A 35 -8.49 12.26 7.01
C GLU A 35 -9.94 12.17 6.49
N VAL A 36 -10.23 12.89 5.41
CA VAL A 36 -11.56 12.89 4.76
C VAL A 36 -11.94 11.49 4.25
N VAL A 37 -10.97 10.66 3.88
CA VAL A 37 -11.18 9.28 3.43
C VAL A 37 -11.49 8.39 4.63
N PHE A 38 -10.76 8.55 5.75
CA PHE A 38 -11.02 7.81 6.98
C PHE A 38 -12.43 8.08 7.54
N ARG A 39 -12.88 9.33 7.49
CA ARG A 39 -14.22 9.75 7.92
C ARG A 39 -15.29 9.61 6.83
N GLY A 40 -14.88 9.21 5.64
CA GLY A 40 -15.73 9.08 4.47
C GLY A 40 -16.64 7.85 4.54
N THR A 41 -17.51 7.73 3.54
CA THR A 41 -18.35 6.55 3.37
C THR A 41 -17.51 5.33 2.97
N GLU A 42 -18.08 4.14 3.10
CA GLU A 42 -17.46 2.92 2.60
C GLU A 42 -17.10 3.03 1.10
N GLU A 43 -17.97 3.63 0.29
CA GLU A 43 -17.73 3.87 -1.14
C GLU A 43 -16.52 4.77 -1.38
N MET A 44 -16.32 5.79 -0.55
CA MET A 44 -15.17 6.67 -0.64
C MET A 44 -13.87 5.94 -0.30
N GLN A 45 -13.88 5.15 0.77
CA GLN A 45 -12.74 4.32 1.16
C GLN A 45 -12.42 3.28 0.09
N ARG A 46 -13.45 2.61 -0.46
CA ARG A 46 -13.32 1.65 -1.57
C ARG A 46 -12.70 2.32 -2.79
N GLY A 47 -13.23 3.47 -3.21
CA GLY A 47 -12.72 4.22 -4.37
C GLY A 47 -11.27 4.66 -4.19
N PHE A 48 -10.90 5.13 -3.00
CA PHE A 48 -9.52 5.49 -2.69
C PHE A 48 -8.57 4.28 -2.78
N LEU A 49 -8.92 3.17 -2.13
CA LEU A 49 -8.14 1.93 -2.18
C LEU A 49 -8.04 1.40 -3.61
N GLN A 50 -9.15 1.36 -4.34
CA GLN A 50 -9.20 0.88 -5.71
C GLN A 50 -8.29 1.71 -6.62
N ALA A 51 -8.29 3.05 -6.49
CA ALA A 51 -7.40 3.93 -7.23
C ALA A 51 -5.92 3.71 -6.86
N LEU A 52 -5.60 3.64 -5.57
CA LEU A 52 -4.23 3.44 -5.08
C LEU A 52 -3.64 2.11 -5.56
N PHE A 53 -4.39 1.01 -5.41
CA PHE A 53 -3.96 -0.31 -5.88
C PHE A 53 -3.92 -0.38 -7.42
N THR A 54 -4.75 0.39 -8.12
CA THR A 54 -4.66 0.50 -9.58
C THR A 54 -3.38 1.20 -10.02
N ALA A 55 -2.97 2.27 -9.33
CA ALA A 55 -1.74 2.98 -9.65
C ALA A 55 -0.50 2.15 -9.29
N ASP A 56 -0.37 1.81 -8.01
CA ASP A 56 0.89 1.32 -7.44
C ASP A 56 0.83 -0.14 -6.98
N GLY A 57 -0.37 -0.73 -6.96
CA GLY A 57 -0.57 -2.12 -6.61
C GLY A 57 -0.24 -3.08 -7.75
N GLY A 58 0.18 -4.30 -7.40
CA GLY A 58 0.50 -5.36 -8.35
C GLY A 58 0.02 -6.73 -7.89
N VAL A 59 -0.31 -7.58 -8.85
CA VAL A 59 -0.64 -9.00 -8.61
C VAL A 59 0.60 -9.85 -8.89
N GLN A 60 1.01 -10.65 -7.91
CA GLN A 60 2.18 -11.51 -8.00
C GLN A 60 1.80 -12.95 -7.67
N GLN A 61 2.54 -13.91 -8.22
CA GLN A 61 2.51 -15.30 -7.78
C GLN A 61 3.79 -15.62 -7.01
N THR A 62 3.65 -16.36 -5.93
CA THR A 62 4.77 -16.90 -5.18
C THR A 62 5.35 -18.14 -5.87
N ILE A 63 6.52 -18.60 -5.43
CA ILE A 63 7.18 -19.83 -5.90
C ILE A 63 6.23 -21.05 -5.79
N HIS A 64 5.36 -21.06 -4.78
CA HIS A 64 4.37 -22.11 -4.57
C HIS A 64 3.04 -21.87 -5.30
N LYS A 65 3.02 -21.01 -6.31
CA LYS A 65 1.84 -20.62 -7.11
C LYS A 65 0.69 -20.01 -6.31
N ALA A 66 0.92 -19.51 -5.09
CA ALA A 66 -0.07 -18.73 -4.37
C ALA A 66 -0.09 -17.28 -4.87
N THR A 67 -1.27 -16.76 -5.18
CA THR A 67 -1.48 -15.37 -5.62
C THR A 67 -1.48 -14.41 -4.44
N VAL A 68 -0.82 -13.25 -4.63
CA VAL A 68 -0.67 -12.19 -3.63
C VAL A 68 -0.86 -10.85 -4.34
N VAL A 69 -1.71 -9.98 -3.78
CA VAL A 69 -1.79 -8.58 -4.18
C VAL A 69 -0.85 -7.79 -3.28
N ARG A 70 0.01 -6.96 -3.87
CA ARG A 70 1.01 -6.17 -3.15
C ARG A 70 0.89 -4.70 -3.44
N LEU A 71 1.18 -3.89 -2.44
CA LEU A 71 1.42 -2.47 -2.54
C LEU A 71 2.80 -2.18 -1.93
N ALA A 72 3.67 -1.50 -2.67
CA ALA A 72 4.99 -1.13 -2.20
C ALA A 72 5.10 0.38 -2.04
N SER A 73 5.76 0.83 -0.97
CA SER A 73 5.95 2.26 -0.69
C SER A 73 7.25 2.48 0.09
N SER A 74 7.86 3.64 -0.08
CA SER A 74 8.95 4.11 0.81
C SER A 74 8.44 4.80 2.08
N HIS A 75 7.11 4.91 2.24
CA HIS A 75 6.48 5.54 3.40
C HIS A 75 5.66 4.48 4.14
N LEU A 76 6.21 3.99 5.26
CA LEU A 76 5.57 2.95 6.07
C LEU A 76 4.20 3.40 6.60
N ALA A 77 4.09 4.66 7.04
CA ALA A 77 2.86 5.24 7.57
C ALA A 77 1.68 5.13 6.58
N LEU A 78 1.92 5.34 5.28
CA LEU A 78 0.90 5.15 4.24
C LEU A 78 0.37 3.71 4.25
N LEU A 79 1.26 2.73 4.33
CA LEU A 79 0.89 1.33 4.30
C LEU A 79 0.14 0.91 5.57
N GLU A 80 0.49 1.46 6.72
CA GLU A 80 -0.25 1.26 7.99
C GLU A 80 -1.66 1.83 7.89
N GLN A 81 -1.80 3.04 7.36
CA GLN A 81 -3.10 3.67 7.11
C GLN A 81 -3.96 2.88 6.11
N VAL A 82 -3.37 2.39 5.02
CA VAL A 82 -4.03 1.52 4.05
C VAL A 82 -4.45 0.19 4.68
N GLN A 83 -3.63 -0.39 5.57
CA GLN A 83 -3.99 -1.60 6.31
C GLN A 83 -5.24 -1.37 7.19
N ILE A 84 -5.36 -0.21 7.84
CA ILE A 84 -6.56 0.15 8.63
C ILE A 84 -7.79 0.20 7.72
N LEU A 85 -7.71 0.90 6.57
CA LEU A 85 -8.85 0.95 5.64
C LEU A 85 -9.23 -0.44 5.12
N LEU A 86 -8.27 -1.28 4.76
CA LEU A 86 -8.54 -2.65 4.30
C LEU A 86 -9.21 -3.51 5.37
N ALA A 87 -8.93 -3.28 6.65
CA ALA A 87 -9.58 -3.99 7.74
C ALA A 87 -11.09 -3.71 7.81
N ASN A 88 -11.55 -2.52 7.41
CA ASN A 88 -12.99 -2.20 7.32
C ASN A 88 -13.72 -3.09 6.31
N PHE A 89 -13.02 -3.55 5.27
CA PHE A 89 -13.54 -4.52 4.27
C PHE A 89 -13.30 -5.97 4.69
N GLY A 90 -12.87 -6.22 5.93
CA GLY A 90 -12.52 -7.55 6.42
C GLY A 90 -11.33 -8.17 5.68
N ILE A 91 -10.45 -7.35 5.09
CA ILE A 91 -9.25 -7.77 4.36
C ILE A 91 -8.06 -7.62 5.30
N VAL A 92 -7.54 -8.74 5.77
CA VAL A 92 -6.36 -8.74 6.63
C VAL A 92 -5.09 -8.87 5.79
N THR A 93 -4.07 -8.10 6.17
CA THR A 93 -2.84 -7.94 5.39
C THR A 93 -1.61 -8.19 6.23
N ARG A 94 -0.49 -8.45 5.58
CA ARG A 94 0.83 -8.49 6.20
C ARG A 94 1.65 -7.29 5.79
N LEU A 95 2.20 -6.58 6.76
CA LEU A 95 3.10 -5.48 6.55
C LEU A 95 4.54 -5.95 6.70
N TYR A 96 5.38 -5.67 5.72
CA TYR A 96 6.80 -5.99 5.68
C TYR A 96 7.59 -4.68 5.63
N ALA A 97 8.15 -4.27 6.77
CA ALA A 97 9.03 -3.12 6.82
C ALA A 97 10.43 -3.47 6.28
N ASN A 98 11.10 -2.51 5.63
CA ASN A 98 12.47 -2.64 5.15
C ASN A 98 12.71 -3.90 4.30
N ARG A 99 11.74 -4.24 3.44
CA ARG A 99 11.86 -5.35 2.48
C ARG A 99 13.09 -5.17 1.58
N ARG A 100 13.42 -3.92 1.27
CA ARG A 100 14.72 -3.51 0.77
C ARG A 100 15.24 -2.38 1.64
N GLU A 101 16.48 -2.51 2.07
CA GLU A 101 17.14 -1.48 2.88
C GLU A 101 17.48 -0.25 2.04
N ALA A 102 17.58 0.89 2.73
CA ALA A 102 18.09 2.11 2.14
C ALA A 102 19.54 1.90 1.72
N GLN A 103 19.88 2.35 0.51
CA GLN A 103 21.21 2.13 -0.05
C GLN A 103 21.51 3.15 -1.14
N GLN A 104 22.80 3.33 -1.43
CA GLN A 104 23.22 4.05 -2.63
C GLN A 104 23.14 3.11 -3.83
N ARG A 105 22.48 3.57 -4.90
CA ARG A 105 22.30 2.76 -6.10
C ARG A 105 22.46 3.61 -7.35
N MET A 106 23.12 3.03 -8.37
CA MET A 106 23.12 3.59 -9.72
C MET A 106 21.73 3.51 -10.31
N MET A 107 21.14 4.66 -10.63
CA MET A 107 19.82 4.80 -11.23
C MET A 107 19.91 5.66 -12.50
N PRO A 108 18.95 5.53 -13.44
CA PRO A 108 18.87 6.41 -14.59
C PRO A 108 18.84 7.89 -14.18
N ASP A 109 19.63 8.72 -14.84
CA ASP A 109 19.73 10.16 -14.53
C ASP A 109 18.68 11.03 -15.24
N GLY A 110 17.83 10.43 -16.09
CA GLY A 110 16.85 11.14 -16.91
C GLY A 110 17.43 11.75 -18.19
N HIS A 111 18.71 11.56 -18.47
CA HIS A 111 19.44 12.03 -19.65
C HIS A 111 20.10 10.89 -20.46
N GLY A 112 19.68 9.65 -20.21
CA GLY A 112 20.21 8.45 -20.87
C GLY A 112 21.46 7.87 -20.20
N GLY A 113 21.95 8.48 -19.12
CA GLY A 113 23.07 8.00 -18.32
C GLY A 113 22.63 7.35 -17.01
N GLN A 114 23.62 7.05 -16.15
CA GLN A 114 23.39 6.58 -14.79
C GLN A 114 24.10 7.48 -13.80
N LYS A 115 23.47 7.71 -12.65
CA LYS A 115 24.05 8.45 -11.53
C LYS A 115 23.76 7.72 -10.22
N LEU A 116 24.62 7.92 -9.24
CA LEU A 116 24.42 7.38 -7.89
C LEU A 116 23.36 8.21 -7.16
N TYR A 117 22.35 7.53 -6.60
CA TYR A 117 21.30 8.15 -5.80
C TYR A 117 21.16 7.44 -4.45
N ASP A 118 20.82 8.21 -3.42
CA ASP A 118 20.37 7.67 -2.14
C ASP A 118 18.92 7.17 -2.30
N VAL A 119 18.75 5.85 -2.28
CA VAL A 119 17.43 5.22 -2.38
C VAL A 119 16.91 4.92 -0.98
N LYS A 120 15.71 5.41 -0.67
CA LYS A 120 15.02 5.13 0.60
C LYS A 120 14.70 3.65 0.74
N ALA A 121 14.51 3.20 1.97
CA ALA A 121 14.01 1.85 2.24
C ALA A 121 12.65 1.62 1.56
N GLN A 122 12.39 0.37 1.20
CA GLN A 122 11.13 -0.05 0.57
C GLN A 122 10.38 -0.99 1.50
N HIS A 123 9.12 -0.65 1.76
CA HIS A 123 8.18 -1.42 2.56
C HIS A 123 7.13 -2.05 1.64
N GLU A 124 6.50 -3.12 2.09
CA GLU A 124 5.44 -3.80 1.33
C GLU A 124 4.26 -4.17 2.22
N LEU A 125 3.05 -3.89 1.74
CA LEU A 125 1.81 -4.45 2.24
C LEU A 125 1.40 -5.59 1.31
N ALA A 126 1.09 -6.76 1.87
CA ALA A 126 0.69 -7.94 1.13
C ALA A 126 -0.68 -8.45 1.56
N ILE A 127 -1.59 -8.57 0.60
CA ILE A 127 -2.87 -9.25 0.71
C ILE A 127 -2.66 -10.66 0.15
N ALA A 128 -2.88 -11.68 0.96
CA ALA A 128 -2.62 -13.07 0.60
C ALA A 128 -3.76 -13.98 1.04
N LYS A 129 -3.75 -15.20 0.50
CA LYS A 129 -4.74 -16.24 0.85
C LYS A 129 -6.18 -15.75 0.58
N GLN A 130 -7.16 -16.14 1.40
CA GLN A 130 -8.58 -15.81 1.21
C GLN A 130 -8.85 -14.29 1.09
N ASN A 131 -7.99 -13.46 1.68
CA ASN A 131 -8.13 -12.01 1.58
C ASN A 131 -7.93 -11.48 0.15
N VAL A 132 -7.27 -12.24 -0.74
CA VAL A 132 -7.15 -11.87 -2.16
C VAL A 132 -8.50 -12.00 -2.86
N VAL A 133 -9.29 -13.02 -2.50
CA VAL A 133 -10.64 -13.19 -3.05
C VAL A 133 -11.54 -12.07 -2.54
N ARG A 134 -11.50 -11.78 -1.23
CA ARG A 134 -12.22 -10.61 -0.68
C ARG A 134 -11.81 -9.30 -1.32
N PHE A 135 -10.51 -9.10 -1.55
CA PHE A 135 -10.03 -7.91 -2.27
C PHE A 135 -10.61 -7.84 -3.68
N GLN A 136 -10.66 -8.96 -4.41
CA GLN A 136 -11.25 -9.00 -5.75
C GLN A 136 -12.75 -8.64 -5.73
N GLU A 137 -13.49 -9.13 -4.75
CA GLU A 137 -14.94 -8.96 -4.62
C GLU A 137 -15.33 -7.56 -4.12
N GLU A 138 -14.64 -7.05 -3.10
CA GLU A 138 -15.00 -5.82 -2.39
C GLU A 138 -14.38 -4.55 -2.98
N ILE A 139 -13.21 -4.65 -3.60
CA ILE A 139 -12.41 -3.48 -4.01
C ILE A 139 -12.00 -3.59 -5.48
N GLY A 140 -11.28 -4.64 -5.85
CA GLY A 140 -10.72 -4.85 -7.18
C GLY A 140 -9.78 -3.73 -7.64
N PHE A 141 -9.66 -3.59 -8.96
CA PHE A 141 -8.93 -2.50 -9.63
C PHE A 141 -9.87 -1.73 -10.56
N LEU A 142 -9.56 -0.47 -10.82
CA LEU A 142 -10.25 0.34 -11.85
C LEU A 142 -9.97 -0.17 -13.27
N LEU A 143 -8.78 -0.76 -13.48
CA LEU A 143 -8.36 -1.23 -14.80
C LEU A 143 -8.71 -2.71 -14.98
N GLU A 144 -9.58 -2.99 -15.96
CA GLU A 144 -10.06 -4.36 -16.18
C GLU A 144 -8.95 -5.35 -16.52
N ARG A 145 -7.90 -4.90 -17.23
CA ARG A 145 -6.70 -5.72 -17.47
C ARG A 145 -6.05 -6.25 -16.18
N LYS A 146 -6.05 -5.46 -15.09
CA LYS A 146 -5.51 -5.89 -13.79
C LYS A 146 -6.47 -6.87 -13.09
N ASN A 147 -7.78 -6.64 -13.18
CA ASN A 147 -8.79 -7.57 -12.66
C ASN A 147 -8.73 -8.93 -13.36
N GLN A 148 -8.62 -8.94 -14.69
CA GLN A 148 -8.46 -10.16 -15.48
C GLN A 148 -7.19 -10.92 -15.09
N SER A 149 -6.07 -10.20 -15.02
CA SER A 149 -4.78 -10.72 -14.54
C SER A 149 -4.85 -11.32 -13.12
N LEU A 150 -5.70 -10.75 -12.24
CA LEU A 150 -5.95 -11.29 -10.90
C LEU A 150 -6.77 -12.58 -10.97
N ARG A 151 -7.85 -12.61 -11.75
CA ARG A 151 -8.71 -13.78 -11.95
C ARG A 151 -7.94 -14.99 -12.48
N GLU A 152 -7.15 -14.78 -13.53
CA GLU A 152 -6.32 -15.84 -14.15
C GLU A 152 -5.34 -16.45 -13.15
N ARG A 153 -4.66 -15.60 -12.37
CA ARG A 153 -3.71 -16.07 -11.36
C ARG A 153 -4.40 -16.79 -10.20
N LEU A 154 -5.64 -16.43 -9.87
CA LEU A 154 -6.44 -17.13 -8.86
C LEU A 154 -6.93 -18.49 -9.37
N SER A 155 -7.32 -18.62 -10.64
CA SER A 155 -7.68 -19.92 -11.23
C SER A 155 -6.49 -20.87 -11.33
N ASP A 156 -5.28 -20.34 -11.54
CA ASP A 156 -4.04 -21.14 -11.64
C ASP A 156 -3.51 -21.63 -10.27
N CYS A 157 -4.10 -21.16 -9.16
CA CYS A 157 -3.71 -21.57 -7.81
C CYS A 157 -4.16 -23.02 -7.54
N LYS A 158 -3.25 -23.99 -7.70
CA LYS A 158 -3.50 -25.41 -7.38
C LYS A 158 -3.91 -25.66 -5.92
N VAL A 159 -3.52 -24.77 -5.01
CA VAL A 159 -3.96 -24.78 -3.62
C VAL A 159 -4.82 -23.54 -3.44
N GLY A 160 -6.12 -23.74 -3.24
CA GLY A 160 -7.05 -22.65 -3.02
C GLY A 160 -6.60 -21.72 -1.88
N PRO A 161 -7.06 -20.47 -1.86
CA PRO A 161 -6.66 -19.51 -0.85
C PRO A 161 -7.00 -20.02 0.57
N ARG A 162 -5.99 -20.28 1.40
CA ARG A 162 -6.21 -20.88 2.73
C ARG A 162 -6.93 -19.94 3.69
N ALA A 163 -7.74 -20.49 4.58
CA ALA A 163 -8.30 -19.74 5.69
C ALA A 163 -7.20 -19.10 6.56
N GLU A 164 -7.48 -17.92 7.10
CA GLU A 164 -6.58 -17.27 8.05
C GLU A 164 -6.69 -17.90 9.44
N ARG A 165 -5.55 -18.08 10.09
CA ARG A 165 -5.47 -18.44 11.50
C ARG A 165 -5.15 -17.17 12.28
N PHE A 166 -6.16 -16.62 12.95
CA PHE A 166 -5.99 -15.51 13.88
C PHE A 166 -5.53 -16.07 15.23
N LEU A 167 -4.22 -16.07 15.46
CA LEU A 167 -3.66 -16.35 16.78
C LEU A 167 -3.45 -15.00 17.46
N TRP A 168 -4.37 -14.63 18.35
CA TRP A 168 -4.24 -13.46 19.20
C TRP A 168 -3.30 -13.79 20.36
N PHE A 169 -2.05 -13.32 20.30
CA PHE A 169 -1.18 -13.31 21.47
C PHE A 169 -1.53 -12.06 22.29
N MET A 170 -2.33 -12.24 23.35
CA MET A 170 -2.41 -11.24 24.42
C MET A 170 -1.06 -11.16 25.11
N SER A 171 -0.25 -10.17 24.76
CA SER A 171 0.81 -9.74 25.66
C SER A 171 0.13 -9.03 26.84
N SER A 172 -0.05 -9.74 27.95
CA SER A 172 -0.42 -9.12 29.22
C SER A 172 0.80 -8.34 29.74
N PRO A 173 0.70 -7.03 29.98
CA PRO A 173 1.74 -6.31 30.71
C PRO A 173 1.57 -6.63 32.19
N LEU A 174 2.36 -7.57 32.71
CA LEU A 174 2.50 -7.75 34.15
C LEU A 174 3.18 -6.49 34.73
N HIS A 175 2.38 -5.76 35.50
CA HIS A 175 2.73 -4.63 36.33
C HIS A 175 3.99 -4.94 37.16
N ARG A 176 5.11 -4.25 36.87
CA ARG A 176 6.25 -4.21 37.77
C ARG A 176 6.01 -3.11 38.80
N MET A 177 5.36 -3.45 39.93
CA MET A 177 5.33 -2.54 41.08
C MET A 177 6.72 -2.46 41.73
N ALA A 178 7.22 -1.23 41.79
CA ALA A 178 8.45 -0.86 42.44
C ALA A 178 8.28 -0.76 43.97
N LYS A 179 9.35 -1.15 44.67
CA LYS A 179 9.86 -0.62 45.95
C LYS A 179 8.86 -0.53 47.14
N ARG A 180 9.07 -1.39 48.14
CA ARG A 180 8.85 -1.01 49.55
C ARG A 180 10.14 -0.40 50.11
N PRO A 181 10.08 0.71 50.88
CA PRO A 181 11.22 1.22 51.63
C PRO A 181 11.25 0.69 53.09
N SER A 182 12.41 0.94 53.72
CA SER A 182 12.75 1.01 55.16
C SER A 182 12.80 -0.28 56.01
N THR A 183 13.97 -0.70 56.51
CA THR A 183 14.62 -0.35 57.83
C THR A 183 13.93 -1.13 58.96
N ILE A 184 14.58 -2.04 59.72
CA ILE A 184 15.80 -2.00 60.53
C ILE A 184 16.56 -3.34 60.40
#